data_AF-A0A938UWG0-F1
#
_entry.id   AF-A0A938UWG0-F1
#
_cell.length_a   1.000
_cell.length_b   1.000
_cell.length_c   1.000
_cell.angle_alpha   90.00
_cell.angle_beta   90.00
_cell.angle_gamma   90.00
#
_symmetry.space_group_name_H-M   'P 1'
#
loop_
_entity.id
_entity.type
_entity.pdbx_description
1 polymer ?
#
loop_
_entity_poly.entity_id
_entity_poly.type
_entity_poly.pdbx_seq_one_letter_code
_entity_poly.pdbx_strand_id
1 'polypeptide(L)'
;SSYTREAGVRNLEREVAAICRGVAKDVASGNNHEKVVVNPDALHKYLGPVKFFPEVAERTSEPGVATGLAWTPTGGDPIFVEATKMRGEKGLNLTGQLGDVMKESAQAALAYVRSKAKELGIEEDFFSKHDIHIHVPAGAIPKDGPSAGITMFIALTSLLTNKPVRNDVALTGEITLRGLVLPVGGIKEKVLAGMRAGIRTIILPKKNEKDLEEIPEHIRNQMNFKFIQKMDEAIELALKHPEVQRTEHESLTITA
;
A
#
# COMPACT_ATOMS: atom_id res chain seq x y z
N SER A 1 2.36 2.65 -15.09
CA SER A 1 1.95 4.03 -15.41
C SER A 1 3.02 5.03 -14.97
N SER A 2 4.24 4.91 -15.51
CA SER A 2 5.41 5.66 -15.01
C SER A 2 5.39 7.17 -15.32
N TYR A 3 4.40 7.63 -16.11
CA TYR A 3 4.28 9.01 -16.57
C TYR A 3 2.89 9.64 -16.33
N THR A 4 1.92 8.88 -15.80
CA THR A 4 0.57 9.40 -15.47
C THR A 4 0.02 8.79 -14.18
N ARG A 5 -0.67 9.58 -13.35
CA ARG A 5 -1.43 9.12 -12.17
C ARG A 5 -2.70 9.97 -12.03
N GLU A 6 -3.81 9.49 -12.59
CA GLU A 6 -5.12 10.16 -12.57
C GLU A 6 -6.25 9.14 -12.78
N ALA A 7 -7.49 9.55 -12.48
CA ALA A 7 -8.69 8.73 -12.73
C ALA A 7 -9.19 8.82 -14.20
N GLY A 8 -8.87 9.91 -14.90
CA GLY A 8 -9.22 10.13 -16.31
C GLY A 8 -8.07 9.81 -17.28
N VAL A 9 -8.10 10.45 -18.45
CA VAL A 9 -7.07 10.28 -19.51
C VAL A 9 -6.46 11.61 -19.98
N ARG A 10 -6.67 12.69 -19.24
CA ARG A 10 -6.25 14.04 -19.65
C ARG A 10 -4.73 14.20 -19.69
N ASN A 11 -4.04 13.72 -18.66
CA ASN A 11 -2.58 13.67 -18.65
C ASN A 11 -2.08 12.61 -19.63
N LEU A 12 -2.77 11.48 -19.80
CA LEU A 12 -2.41 10.51 -20.85
C LEU A 12 -2.40 11.15 -22.24
N GLU A 13 -3.44 11.90 -22.59
CA GLU A 13 -3.54 12.64 -23.85
C GLU A 13 -2.38 13.64 -24.01
N ARG A 14 -2.00 14.34 -22.93
CA ARG A 14 -0.87 15.27 -22.93
C ARG A 14 0.47 14.56 -23.16
N GLU A 15 0.72 13.44 -22.50
CA GLU A 15 1.95 12.67 -22.67
C GLU A 15 2.01 12.07 -24.08
N VAL A 16 0.91 11.53 -24.62
CA VAL A 16 0.83 11.07 -26.01
C VAL A 16 1.11 12.21 -26.99
N ALA A 17 0.52 13.38 -26.79
CA ALA A 17 0.78 14.55 -27.62
C ALA A 17 2.24 15.02 -27.53
N ALA A 18 2.89 14.88 -26.37
CA ALA A 18 4.32 15.17 -26.21
C ALA A 18 5.19 14.19 -27.01
N ILE A 19 4.87 12.89 -26.99
CA ILE A 19 5.54 11.89 -27.84
C ILE A 19 5.37 12.24 -29.32
N CYS A 20 4.14 12.54 -29.78
CA CYS A 20 3.90 12.91 -31.17
C CYS A 20 4.70 14.14 -31.60
N ARG A 21 4.79 15.18 -30.76
CA ARG A 21 5.62 16.36 -31.04
C ARG A 21 7.11 16.03 -31.07
N GLY A 22 7.59 15.16 -30.17
CA GLY A 22 8.96 14.69 -30.16
C GLY A 22 9.34 13.94 -31.43
N VAL A 23 8.48 13.02 -31.87
CA VAL A 23 8.65 12.29 -33.13
C VAL A 23 8.61 13.24 -34.34
N ALA A 24 7.70 14.21 -34.36
CA ALA A 24 7.63 15.20 -35.45
C ALA A 24 8.91 16.04 -35.54
N LYS A 25 9.50 16.41 -34.40
CA LYS A 25 10.80 17.09 -34.35
C LYS A 25 11.92 16.21 -34.90
N ASP A 26 11.96 14.93 -34.55
CA ASP A 26 12.97 14.00 -35.06
C ASP A 26 12.90 13.84 -36.58
N VAL A 27 11.68 13.67 -37.13
CA VAL A 27 11.44 13.62 -38.57
C VAL A 27 11.88 14.92 -39.25
N ALA A 28 11.49 16.08 -38.70
CA ALA A 28 11.90 17.38 -39.23
C ALA A 28 13.43 17.60 -39.19
N SER A 29 14.14 16.94 -38.27
CA SER A 29 15.60 16.99 -38.17
C SER A 29 16.34 16.02 -39.09
N GLY A 30 15.64 15.30 -39.98
CA GLY A 30 16.23 14.44 -41.00
C GLY A 30 16.19 12.94 -40.70
N ASN A 31 15.64 12.52 -39.56
CA ASN A 31 15.39 11.11 -39.25
C ASN A 31 14.08 10.66 -39.90
N ASN A 32 14.06 10.63 -41.24
CA ASN A 32 12.90 10.28 -42.04
C ASN A 32 12.65 8.77 -41.99
N HIS A 33 11.79 8.35 -41.07
CA HIS A 33 11.25 7.00 -41.02
C HIS A 33 9.81 7.00 -41.49
N GLU A 34 9.46 6.08 -42.39
CA GLU A 34 8.09 5.89 -42.89
C GLU A 34 7.13 5.47 -41.76
N LYS A 35 7.65 4.79 -40.73
CA LYS A 35 6.92 4.40 -39.52
C LYS A 35 7.83 4.50 -38.31
N VAL A 36 7.34 5.11 -37.23
CA VAL A 36 8.03 5.20 -35.94
C VAL A 36 7.28 4.36 -34.92
N VAL A 37 7.96 3.38 -34.31
CA VAL A 37 7.42 2.56 -33.21
C VAL A 37 8.10 3.00 -31.92
N VAL A 38 7.31 3.45 -30.95
CA VAL A 38 7.81 3.91 -29.64
C VAL A 38 7.64 2.78 -28.63
N ASN A 39 8.73 2.11 -28.29
CA ASN A 39 8.79 1.08 -27.25
C ASN A 39 8.97 1.70 -25.86
N PRO A 40 8.72 0.96 -24.75
CA PRO A 40 8.91 1.45 -23.39
C PRO A 40 10.28 2.10 -23.14
N ASP A 41 11.35 1.53 -23.69
CA ASP A 41 12.72 2.04 -23.54
C ASP A 41 12.92 3.41 -24.23
N ALA A 42 12.14 3.69 -25.26
CA ALA A 42 12.19 4.95 -26.00
C ALA A 42 11.37 6.07 -25.33
N LEU A 43 10.54 5.77 -24.33
CA LEU A 43 9.71 6.77 -23.65
C LEU A 43 10.56 7.85 -22.98
N HIS A 44 11.71 7.47 -22.39
CA HIS A 44 12.62 8.41 -21.74
C HIS A 44 13.12 9.50 -22.68
N LYS A 45 13.32 9.17 -23.96
CA LYS A 45 13.76 10.14 -25.00
C LYS A 45 12.76 11.27 -25.18
N TYR A 46 11.46 10.97 -25.13
CA TYR A 46 10.40 11.92 -25.48
C TYR A 46 9.72 12.55 -24.26
N LEU A 47 9.57 11.79 -23.18
CA LEU A 47 8.87 12.21 -21.96
C LEU A 47 9.83 12.61 -20.84
N GLY A 48 11.13 12.36 -20.99
CA GLY A 48 12.14 12.59 -19.96
C GLY A 48 12.15 11.50 -18.87
N PRO A 49 12.76 11.80 -17.71
CA PRO A 49 12.86 10.84 -16.61
C PRO A 49 11.47 10.37 -16.15
N VAL A 50 11.43 9.13 -15.65
CA VAL A 50 10.23 8.55 -15.06
C VAL A 50 9.69 9.47 -13.97
N LYS A 51 8.39 9.81 -14.06
CA LYS A 51 7.73 10.74 -13.14
C LYS A 51 7.12 10.01 -11.93
N PHE A 52 6.79 8.73 -12.08
CA PHE A 52 6.16 7.91 -11.04
C PHE A 52 6.92 6.61 -10.84
N PHE A 53 7.50 6.45 -9.65
CA PHE A 53 8.16 5.23 -9.21
C PHE A 53 7.18 4.29 -8.49
N PRO A 54 7.48 2.98 -8.37
CA PRO A 54 6.69 2.02 -7.60
C PRO A 54 6.79 2.29 -6.08
N GLU A 55 6.21 3.40 -5.64
CA GLU A 55 6.24 3.94 -4.27
C GLU A 55 5.86 2.90 -3.21
N VAL A 56 4.95 1.97 -3.54
CA VAL A 56 4.53 0.90 -2.63
C VAL A 56 5.67 -0.09 -2.34
N ALA A 57 6.41 -0.52 -3.35
CA ALA A 57 7.44 -1.55 -3.20
C ALA A 57 8.66 -1.03 -2.45
N GLU A 58 9.00 0.24 -2.65
CA GLU A 58 10.07 0.91 -1.92
C GLU A 58 9.71 1.06 -0.43
N ARG A 59 8.52 1.60 -0.13
CA ARG A 59 8.10 1.89 1.23
C ARG A 59 7.85 0.66 2.09
N THR A 60 7.29 -0.40 1.52
CA THR A 60 6.98 -1.64 2.27
C THR A 60 8.17 -2.61 2.39
N SER A 61 9.34 -2.22 1.89
CA SER A 61 10.57 -3.01 2.03
C SER A 61 11.04 -3.09 3.49
N GLU A 62 10.76 -2.05 4.28
CA GLU A 62 11.09 -1.99 5.70
C GLU A 62 9.90 -2.38 6.60
N PRO A 63 10.15 -3.08 7.72
CA PRO A 63 9.13 -3.30 8.74
C PRO A 63 8.57 -1.99 9.29
N GLY A 64 7.26 -1.96 9.53
CA GLY A 64 6.58 -0.79 10.07
C GLY A 64 5.82 0.04 9.04
N VAL A 65 5.85 -0.31 7.75
CA VAL A 65 5.10 0.42 6.72
C VAL A 65 4.03 -0.45 6.10
N ALA A 66 2.78 0.00 6.14
CA ALA A 66 1.64 -0.70 5.54
C ALA A 66 0.85 0.19 4.57
N THR A 67 0.36 -0.43 3.50
CA THR A 67 -0.46 0.25 2.49
C THR A 67 -1.93 0.18 2.85
N GLY A 68 -2.55 1.34 3.04
CA GLY A 68 -3.99 1.51 3.21
C GLY A 68 -4.64 2.07 1.95
N LEU A 69 -5.97 2.00 1.90
CA LEU A 69 -6.76 2.64 0.85
C LEU A 69 -7.68 3.69 1.46
N ALA A 70 -7.44 4.96 1.13
CA ALA A 70 -8.28 6.06 1.58
C ALA A 70 -9.27 6.46 0.48
N TRP A 71 -10.41 6.99 0.92
CA TRP A 71 -11.32 7.72 0.05
C TRP A 71 -11.07 9.22 0.25
N THR A 72 -10.89 9.95 -0.84
CA THR A 72 -10.80 11.42 -0.83
C THR A 72 -11.87 12.00 -1.78
N PRO A 73 -12.25 13.28 -1.62
CA PRO A 73 -13.22 13.93 -2.51
C PRO A 73 -12.84 13.91 -3.99
N THR A 74 -11.55 13.79 -4.31
CA THR A 74 -11.03 13.71 -5.69
C THR A 74 -10.86 12.27 -6.19
N GLY A 75 -11.25 11.27 -5.40
CA GLY A 75 -11.15 9.84 -5.69
C GLY A 75 -10.39 9.06 -4.61
N GLY A 76 -10.27 7.75 -4.76
CA GLY A 76 -9.43 6.94 -3.87
C GLY A 76 -7.95 7.15 -4.14
N ASP A 77 -7.12 7.09 -3.10
CA ASP A 77 -5.65 7.11 -3.20
C ASP A 77 -5.06 6.10 -2.20
N PRO A 78 -4.01 5.33 -2.54
CA PRO A 78 -3.21 4.65 -1.53
C PRO A 78 -2.71 5.64 -0.47
N ILE A 79 -2.77 5.20 0.78
CA ILE A 79 -2.11 5.87 1.91
C ILE A 79 -1.05 4.94 2.49
N PHE A 80 0.06 5.51 2.95
CA PHE A 80 1.10 4.77 3.64
C PHE A 80 1.03 5.09 5.12
N VAL A 81 0.87 4.07 5.94
CA VAL A 81 0.97 4.21 7.39
C VAL A 81 2.35 3.74 7.80
N GLU A 82 3.14 4.65 8.33
CA GLU A 82 4.51 4.42 8.76
C GLU A 82 4.54 4.41 10.29
N ALA A 83 5.09 3.35 10.87
CA ALA A 83 5.27 3.21 12.31
C ALA A 83 6.76 3.03 12.62
N THR A 84 7.24 3.74 13.63
CA THR A 84 8.61 3.59 14.15
C THR A 84 8.60 3.50 15.68
N LYS A 85 9.68 2.97 16.25
CA LYS A 85 9.89 2.83 17.69
C LYS A 85 11.20 3.49 18.09
N MET A 86 11.21 4.13 19.26
CA MET A 86 12.43 4.67 19.87
C MET A 86 12.38 4.47 21.39
N ARG A 87 13.53 4.56 22.07
CA ARG A 87 13.54 4.56 23.54
C ARG A 87 12.82 5.80 24.07
N GLY A 88 11.92 5.62 25.05
CA GLY A 88 11.12 6.69 25.61
C GLY A 88 9.96 6.19 26.48
N GLU A 89 9.23 7.14 27.09
CA GLU A 89 8.14 6.88 28.05
C GLU A 89 6.85 7.69 27.76
N LYS A 90 6.76 8.32 26.58
CA LYS A 90 5.59 9.08 26.10
C LYS A 90 4.47 8.18 25.55
N GLY A 91 4.77 6.95 25.17
CA GLY A 91 3.81 5.94 24.74
C GLY A 91 3.48 5.95 23.24
N LEU A 92 2.70 6.95 22.77
CA LEU A 92 2.25 7.01 21.35
C LEU A 92 2.25 8.45 20.82
N ASN A 93 2.98 8.69 19.74
CA ASN A 93 2.98 9.94 18.98
C ASN A 93 2.29 9.74 17.62
N LEU A 94 1.46 10.72 17.22
CA LEU A 94 0.67 10.66 16.00
C LEU A 94 0.89 11.93 15.16
N THR A 95 1.23 11.78 13.88
CA THR A 95 1.48 12.90 12.96
C THR A 95 0.94 12.62 11.56
N GLY A 96 0.84 13.66 10.72
CA GLY A 96 0.33 13.51 9.35
C GLY A 96 -1.03 14.16 9.06
N GLN A 97 -1.41 15.16 9.88
CA GLN A 97 -2.74 15.80 9.86
C GLN A 97 -3.90 14.81 10.04
N LEU A 98 -3.78 13.98 11.09
CA LEU A 98 -4.84 13.03 11.45
C LEU A 98 -5.97 13.76 12.19
N GLY A 99 -7.21 13.53 11.75
CA GLY A 99 -8.41 13.89 12.51
C GLY A 99 -8.62 12.98 13.72
N ASP A 100 -9.59 13.31 14.56
CA ASP A 100 -9.73 12.66 15.87
C ASP A 100 -10.19 11.19 15.74
N VAL A 101 -11.04 10.86 14.77
CA VAL A 101 -11.48 9.48 14.52
C VAL A 101 -10.30 8.60 14.09
N MET A 102 -9.40 9.16 13.27
CA MET A 102 -8.20 8.45 12.84
C MET A 102 -7.18 8.29 13.98
N LYS A 103 -7.09 9.25 14.91
CA LYS A 103 -6.26 9.11 16.13
C LYS A 103 -6.81 8.03 17.07
N GLU A 104 -8.13 7.99 17.26
CA GLU A 104 -8.78 6.92 18.05
C GLU A 104 -8.54 5.54 17.43
N SER A 105 -8.59 5.44 16.10
CA SER A 105 -8.27 4.21 15.37
C SER A 105 -6.83 3.75 15.63
N ALA A 106 -5.87 4.68 15.67
CA ALA A 106 -4.48 4.39 15.98
C ALA A 106 -4.30 3.88 17.42
N GLN A 107 -5.00 4.50 18.37
CA GLN A 107 -5.00 4.06 19.77
C GLN A 107 -5.63 2.67 19.94
N ALA A 108 -6.74 2.41 19.25
CA ALA A 108 -7.40 1.10 19.27
C ALA A 108 -6.52 0.00 18.67
N ALA A 109 -5.83 0.29 17.55
CA ALA A 109 -4.86 -0.62 16.95
C ALA A 109 -3.74 -0.96 17.92
N LEU A 110 -3.14 0.06 18.55
CA LEU A 110 -2.07 -0.15 19.53
C LEU A 110 -2.55 -0.94 20.75
N ALA A 111 -3.71 -0.61 21.29
CA ALA A 111 -4.30 -1.33 22.43
C ALA A 111 -4.51 -2.81 22.11
N TYR A 112 -4.97 -3.12 20.88
CA TYR A 112 -5.14 -4.51 20.46
C TYR A 112 -3.80 -5.24 20.34
N VAL A 113 -2.79 -4.64 19.69
CA VAL A 113 -1.43 -5.23 19.61
C VAL A 113 -0.85 -5.48 21.00
N ARG A 114 -1.02 -4.53 21.93
CA ARG A 114 -0.61 -4.69 23.34
C ARG A 114 -1.30 -5.87 24.00
N SER A 115 -2.60 -6.04 23.78
CA SER A 115 -3.36 -7.18 24.32
C SER A 115 -2.89 -8.53 23.78
N LYS A 116 -2.23 -8.53 22.62
CA LYS A 116 -1.71 -9.71 21.92
C LYS A 116 -0.19 -9.85 22.00
N ALA A 117 0.49 -9.03 22.80
CA ALA A 117 1.95 -8.95 22.83
C ALA A 117 2.63 -10.32 23.00
N LYS A 118 2.15 -11.13 23.95
CA LYS A 118 2.67 -12.48 24.22
C LYS A 118 2.51 -13.42 23.02
N GLU A 119 1.36 -13.40 22.36
CA GLU A 119 1.08 -14.24 21.18
C GLU A 119 1.94 -13.82 19.98
N LEU A 120 2.26 -12.52 19.88
CA LEU A 120 3.08 -11.95 18.82
C LEU A 120 4.60 -12.00 19.10
N GLY A 121 5.02 -12.52 20.26
CA GLY A 121 6.42 -12.59 20.66
C GLY A 121 7.04 -11.23 20.99
N ILE A 122 6.24 -10.26 21.42
CA ILE A 122 6.67 -8.93 21.85
C ILE A 122 6.99 -8.97 23.35
N GLU A 123 8.14 -8.41 23.75
CA GLU A 123 8.55 -8.34 25.16
C GLU A 123 7.52 -7.58 26.01
N GLU A 124 7.21 -8.09 27.21
CA GLU A 124 6.15 -7.52 28.07
C GLU A 124 6.46 -6.09 28.53
N ASP A 125 7.74 -5.77 28.73
CA ASP A 125 8.23 -4.45 29.14
C ASP A 125 8.53 -3.52 27.95
N PHE A 126 8.25 -3.96 26.71
CA PHE A 126 8.48 -3.14 25.52
C PHE A 126 7.76 -1.79 25.61
N PHE A 127 6.47 -1.83 25.96
CA PHE A 127 5.59 -0.64 25.96
C PHE A 127 5.84 0.31 27.13
N SER A 128 6.66 -0.06 28.11
CA SER A 128 7.07 0.85 29.19
C SER A 128 8.42 1.52 28.91
N LYS A 129 9.23 0.96 28.00
CA LYS A 129 10.59 1.44 27.68
C LYS A 129 10.71 2.14 26.32
N HIS A 130 9.70 1.99 25.48
CA HIS A 130 9.73 2.49 24.11
C HIS A 130 8.50 3.34 23.79
N ASP A 131 8.76 4.41 23.06
CA ASP A 131 7.76 5.19 22.38
C ASP A 131 7.51 4.62 20.99
N ILE A 132 6.26 4.71 20.56
CA ILE A 132 5.83 4.42 19.20
C ILE A 132 5.42 5.73 18.54
N HIS A 133 5.78 5.90 17.27
CA HIS A 133 5.34 7.03 16.46
C HIS A 133 4.69 6.50 15.18
N ILE A 134 3.42 6.85 14.97
CA ILE A 134 2.72 6.62 13.70
C ILE A 134 2.67 7.92 12.90
N HIS A 135 3.15 7.86 11.67
CA HIS A 135 3.10 8.92 10.70
C HIS A 135 2.30 8.49 9.47
N VAL A 136 1.43 9.38 8.99
CA VAL A 136 0.75 9.20 7.70
C VAL A 136 1.13 10.37 6.80
N PRO A 137 2.01 10.17 5.79
CA PRO A 137 2.53 11.23 4.93
C PRO A 137 1.47 12.03 4.15
N ALA A 138 1.90 13.00 3.35
CA ALA A 138 1.03 14.01 2.74
C ALA A 138 0.32 14.88 3.78
N GLY A 139 1.08 15.42 4.74
CA GLY A 139 0.59 16.21 5.86
C GLY A 139 0.07 17.61 5.50
N ALA A 140 -0.39 17.83 4.27
CA ALA A 140 -1.15 19.03 3.86
C ALA A 140 -2.62 18.72 3.58
N ILE A 141 -2.97 17.42 3.47
CA ILE A 141 -4.32 16.93 3.23
C ILE A 141 -4.79 16.30 4.55
N PRO A 142 -5.84 16.85 5.18
CA PRO A 142 -6.45 16.25 6.37
C PRO A 142 -6.90 14.82 6.08
N LYS A 143 -6.59 13.90 6.99
CA LYS A 143 -6.99 12.49 6.90
C LYS A 143 -7.83 12.17 8.12
N ASP A 144 -9.08 11.85 7.88
CA ASP A 144 -9.99 11.49 8.96
C ASP A 144 -10.89 10.32 8.56
N GLY A 145 -11.36 9.61 9.57
CA GLY A 145 -12.21 8.44 9.43
C GLY A 145 -11.55 7.11 9.84
N PRO A 146 -12.36 6.09 10.14
CA PRO A 146 -11.89 4.90 10.83
C PRO A 146 -11.27 3.84 9.90
N SER A 147 -11.36 4.04 8.58
CA SER A 147 -11.10 2.98 7.59
C SER A 147 -9.64 2.53 7.42
N ALA A 148 -8.71 3.20 8.10
CA ALA A 148 -7.29 2.85 8.15
C ALA A 148 -6.90 2.05 9.41
N GLY A 149 -7.86 1.72 10.28
CA GLY A 149 -7.57 1.03 11.54
C GLY A 149 -6.84 -0.30 11.34
N ILE A 150 -7.28 -1.12 10.39
CA ILE A 150 -6.60 -2.39 10.07
C ILE A 150 -5.20 -2.16 9.49
N THR A 151 -5.00 -1.08 8.72
CA THR A 151 -3.70 -0.70 8.17
C THR A 151 -2.73 -0.30 9.28
N MET A 152 -3.18 0.50 10.24
CA MET A 152 -2.39 0.88 11.42
C MET A 152 -2.02 -0.34 12.27
N PHE A 153 -2.94 -1.28 12.45
CA PHE A 153 -2.66 -2.53 13.12
C PHE A 153 -1.56 -3.35 12.43
N ILE A 154 -1.59 -3.46 11.10
CA ILE A 154 -0.56 -4.17 10.35
C ILE A 154 0.77 -3.44 10.37
N ALA A 155 0.80 -2.11 10.26
CA ALA A 155 2.03 -1.33 10.39
C ALA A 155 2.69 -1.55 11.77
N LEU A 156 1.90 -1.48 12.85
CA LEU A 156 2.38 -1.74 14.21
C LEU A 156 2.87 -3.18 14.38
N THR A 157 2.08 -4.16 13.94
CA THR A 157 2.46 -5.58 14.03
C THR A 157 3.73 -5.85 13.23
N SER A 158 3.86 -5.27 12.04
CA SER A 158 5.05 -5.35 11.19
C SER A 158 6.29 -4.82 11.92
N LEU A 159 6.21 -3.62 12.50
CA LEU A 159 7.30 -2.99 13.25
C LEU A 159 7.75 -3.82 14.46
N LEU A 160 6.78 -4.33 15.22
CA LEU A 160 7.05 -5.00 16.49
C LEU A 160 7.48 -6.45 16.32
N THR A 161 7.06 -7.11 15.24
CA THR A 161 7.49 -8.48 14.89
C THR A 161 8.68 -8.51 13.94
N ASN A 162 9.15 -7.33 13.47
CA ASN A 162 10.23 -7.18 12.50
C ASN A 162 9.96 -7.95 11.18
N LYS A 163 8.71 -7.94 10.72
CA LYS A 163 8.27 -8.62 9.49
C LYS A 163 7.74 -7.59 8.50
N PRO A 164 8.38 -7.37 7.35
CA PRO A 164 7.89 -6.42 6.35
C PRO A 164 6.51 -6.78 5.82
N VAL A 165 5.73 -5.77 5.41
CA VAL A 165 4.45 -5.97 4.75
C VAL A 165 4.68 -6.34 3.28
N ARG A 166 3.79 -7.14 2.70
CA ARG A 166 3.78 -7.45 1.28
C ARG A 166 3.53 -6.18 0.46
N ASN A 167 4.35 -5.96 -0.55
CA ASN A 167 4.24 -4.80 -1.45
C ASN A 167 3.06 -4.87 -2.43
N ASP A 168 2.45 -6.05 -2.60
CA ASP A 168 1.30 -6.25 -3.49
C ASP A 168 -0.04 -6.22 -2.74
N VAL A 169 -0.03 -5.91 -1.44
CA VAL A 169 -1.20 -5.91 -0.56
C VAL A 169 -1.57 -4.49 -0.13
N ALA A 170 -2.87 -4.18 -0.16
CA ALA A 170 -3.44 -3.03 0.53
C ALA A 170 -4.65 -3.42 1.37
N LEU A 171 -4.89 -2.68 2.44
CA LEU A 171 -5.96 -2.97 3.40
C LEU A 171 -6.89 -1.78 3.59
N THR A 172 -8.16 -2.05 3.89
CA THR A 172 -9.07 -1.06 4.45
C THR A 172 -10.05 -1.74 5.37
N GLY A 173 -10.45 -1.07 6.44
CA GLY A 173 -11.32 -1.63 7.47
C GLY A 173 -11.23 -0.84 8.75
N GLU A 174 -12.40 -0.59 9.34
CA GLU A 174 -12.49 -0.11 10.71
C GLU A 174 -12.23 -1.28 11.67
N ILE A 175 -11.73 -0.98 12.87
CA ILE A 175 -11.37 -1.99 13.86
C ILE A 175 -12.04 -1.70 15.20
N THR A 176 -12.09 -2.74 16.04
CA THR A 176 -12.55 -2.63 17.42
C THR A 176 -11.48 -3.14 18.37
N LEU A 177 -11.56 -2.74 19.65
CA LEU A 177 -10.71 -3.29 20.71
C LEU A 177 -10.87 -4.81 20.92
N ARG A 178 -11.93 -5.42 20.37
CA ARG A 178 -12.18 -6.87 20.43
C ARG A 178 -11.58 -7.63 19.24
N GLY A 179 -10.87 -6.94 18.35
CA GLY A 179 -10.24 -7.56 17.19
C GLY A 179 -11.16 -7.75 15.99
N LEU A 180 -12.38 -7.22 16.00
CA LEU A 180 -13.29 -7.31 14.85
C LEU A 180 -12.95 -6.25 13.79
N VAL A 181 -13.11 -6.63 12.53
CA VAL A 181 -12.98 -5.73 11.37
C VAL A 181 -14.38 -5.35 10.86
N LEU A 182 -14.66 -4.06 10.85
CA LEU A 182 -15.97 -3.48 10.52
C LEU A 182 -15.98 -2.93 9.08
N PRO A 183 -17.17 -2.92 8.43
CA PRO A 183 -17.29 -2.47 7.05
C PRO A 183 -17.02 -0.98 6.90
N VAL A 184 -16.53 -0.59 5.73
CA VAL A 184 -16.18 0.79 5.38
C VAL A 184 -16.81 1.19 4.04
N GLY A 185 -16.96 2.50 3.80
CA GLY A 185 -17.46 3.04 2.54
C GLY A 185 -16.40 3.20 1.46
N GLY A 186 -16.87 3.57 0.26
CA GLY A 186 -16.03 3.94 -0.89
C GLY A 186 -15.22 2.78 -1.48
N ILE A 187 -15.78 1.56 -1.46
CA ILE A 187 -15.05 0.35 -1.88
C ILE A 187 -14.65 0.44 -3.35
N LYS A 188 -15.55 0.88 -4.23
CA LYS A 188 -15.26 1.06 -5.65
C LYS A 188 -14.06 1.99 -5.88
N GLU A 189 -14.06 3.17 -5.28
CA GLU A 189 -12.98 4.15 -5.43
C GLU A 189 -11.65 3.64 -4.86
N LYS A 190 -11.70 2.95 -3.70
CA LYS A 190 -10.53 2.35 -3.06
C LYS A 190 -9.92 1.23 -3.89
N VAL A 191 -10.74 0.37 -4.48
CA VAL A 191 -10.27 -0.71 -5.37
C VAL A 191 -9.60 -0.13 -6.62
N LEU A 192 -10.23 0.87 -7.24
CA LEU A 192 -9.63 1.58 -8.38
C LEU A 192 -8.29 2.25 -8.01
N ALA A 193 -8.19 2.80 -6.80
CA ALA A 193 -6.95 3.38 -6.29
C ALA A 193 -5.84 2.34 -6.12
N GLY A 194 -6.16 1.20 -5.49
CA GLY A 194 -5.23 0.09 -5.34
C GLY A 194 -4.71 -0.40 -6.69
N MET A 195 -5.61 -0.59 -7.67
CA MET A 195 -5.24 -1.00 -9.02
C MET A 195 -4.28 -0.01 -9.68
N ARG A 196 -4.55 1.31 -9.59
CA ARG A 196 -3.65 2.35 -10.12
C ARG A 196 -2.28 2.37 -9.42
N ALA A 197 -2.25 1.98 -8.14
CA ALA A 197 -1.04 1.88 -7.34
C ALA A 197 -0.25 0.58 -7.58
N GLY A 198 -0.74 -0.32 -8.45
CA GLY A 198 -0.11 -1.60 -8.74
C GLY A 198 -0.34 -2.69 -7.68
N ILE A 199 -1.30 -2.48 -6.78
CA ILE A 199 -1.72 -3.47 -5.78
C ILE A 199 -2.46 -4.61 -6.48
N ARG A 200 -2.11 -5.85 -6.12
CA ARG A 200 -2.74 -7.06 -6.67
C ARG A 200 -3.75 -7.67 -5.71
N THR A 201 -3.52 -7.54 -4.42
CA THR A 201 -4.36 -8.11 -3.37
C THR A 201 -4.95 -7.01 -2.50
N ILE A 202 -6.28 -6.97 -2.36
CA ILE A 202 -6.96 -6.08 -1.41
C ILE A 202 -7.61 -6.90 -0.31
N ILE A 203 -7.31 -6.54 0.93
CA ILE A 203 -7.94 -7.10 2.12
C ILE A 203 -9.09 -6.17 2.54
N LEU A 204 -10.30 -6.73 2.56
CA LEU A 204 -11.56 -6.05 2.88
C LEU A 204 -12.26 -6.68 4.08
N PRO A 205 -13.10 -5.92 4.80
CA PRO A 205 -14.00 -6.49 5.79
C PRO A 205 -14.98 -7.46 5.11
N LYS A 206 -15.29 -8.59 5.76
CA LYS A 206 -16.20 -9.61 5.21
C LYS A 206 -17.56 -9.05 4.81
N LYS A 207 -18.06 -8.06 5.55
CA LYS A 207 -19.35 -7.40 5.26
C LYS A 207 -19.33 -6.50 4.02
N ASN A 208 -18.16 -6.16 3.48
CA ASN A 208 -18.01 -5.40 2.24
C ASN A 208 -17.98 -6.28 0.97
N GLU A 209 -18.12 -7.60 1.10
CA GLU A 209 -18.14 -8.52 -0.06
C GLU A 209 -19.26 -8.18 -1.06
N LYS A 210 -20.42 -7.78 -0.55
CA LYS A 210 -21.55 -7.30 -1.36
C LYS A 210 -21.22 -6.06 -2.21
N ASP A 211 -20.30 -5.20 -1.75
CA ASP A 211 -19.99 -3.95 -2.45
C ASP A 211 -19.10 -4.20 -3.68
N LEU A 212 -18.57 -5.42 -3.85
CA LEU A 212 -17.91 -5.81 -5.09
C LEU A 212 -18.88 -5.85 -6.28
N GLU A 213 -20.20 -5.94 -6.08
CA GLU A 213 -21.17 -5.90 -7.18
C GLU A 213 -21.12 -4.58 -7.96
N GLU A 214 -20.70 -3.48 -7.30
CA GLU A 214 -20.56 -2.16 -7.92
C GLU A 214 -19.30 -2.02 -8.79
N ILE A 215 -18.43 -3.03 -8.77
CA ILE A 215 -17.14 -3.02 -9.46
C ILE A 215 -17.27 -3.84 -10.76
N PRO A 216 -16.93 -3.25 -11.92
CA PRO A 216 -16.95 -3.96 -13.19
C PRO A 216 -16.17 -5.27 -13.16
N GLU A 217 -16.71 -6.32 -13.77
CA GLU A 217 -16.14 -7.67 -13.73
C GLU A 217 -14.69 -7.74 -14.23
N HIS A 218 -14.38 -7.01 -15.30
CA HIS A 218 -13.01 -6.94 -15.85
C HIS A 218 -11.98 -6.38 -14.85
N ILE A 219 -12.41 -5.54 -13.90
CA ILE A 219 -11.55 -5.00 -12.83
C ILE A 219 -11.43 -6.05 -11.72
N ARG A 220 -12.55 -6.68 -11.33
CA ARG A 220 -12.55 -7.72 -10.30
C ARG A 220 -11.64 -8.88 -10.66
N ASN A 221 -11.64 -9.30 -11.93
CA ASN A 221 -10.85 -10.44 -12.41
C ASN A 221 -9.34 -10.13 -12.48
N GLN A 222 -8.93 -8.87 -12.41
CA GLN A 222 -7.51 -8.46 -12.38
C GLN A 222 -6.94 -8.40 -10.96
N MET A 223 -7.77 -8.56 -9.93
CA MET A 223 -7.42 -8.36 -8.54
C MET A 223 -7.82 -9.54 -7.67
N ASN A 224 -7.07 -9.76 -6.60
CA ASN A 224 -7.36 -10.77 -5.59
C ASN A 224 -8.00 -10.11 -4.36
N PHE A 225 -9.23 -10.49 -4.05
CA PHE A 225 -9.92 -9.97 -2.86
C PHE A 225 -9.85 -10.99 -1.73
N LYS A 226 -9.45 -10.53 -0.55
CA LYS A 226 -9.44 -11.31 0.69
C LYS A 226 -10.37 -10.67 1.69
N PHE A 227 -11.26 -11.46 2.27
CA PHE A 227 -12.29 -10.99 3.18
C PHE A 227 -12.03 -11.49 4.59
N ILE A 228 -11.94 -10.57 5.54
CA ILE A 228 -11.60 -10.90 6.93
C ILE A 228 -12.69 -10.43 7.90
N GLN A 229 -12.83 -11.13 9.02
CA GLN A 229 -13.71 -10.73 10.12
C GLN A 229 -12.93 -10.28 11.35
N LYS A 230 -11.73 -10.84 11.55
CA LYS A 230 -10.82 -10.55 12.66
C LYS A 230 -9.51 -9.94 12.17
N MET A 231 -8.93 -9.10 13.01
CA MET A 231 -7.66 -8.41 12.74
C MET A 231 -6.51 -9.41 12.58
N ASP A 232 -6.49 -10.49 13.36
CA ASP A 232 -5.44 -11.51 13.32
C ASP A 232 -5.30 -12.17 11.93
N GLU A 233 -6.41 -12.31 11.19
CA GLU A 233 -6.40 -12.86 9.83
C GLU A 233 -5.57 -12.00 8.86
N ALA A 234 -5.48 -10.69 9.11
CA ALA A 234 -4.70 -9.79 8.28
C ALA A 234 -3.18 -10.03 8.43
N ILE A 235 -2.70 -10.56 9.56
CA ILE A 235 -1.27 -10.80 9.79
C ILE A 235 -0.73 -11.78 8.76
N GLU A 236 -1.39 -12.95 8.64
CA GLU A 236 -1.02 -14.01 7.70
C GLU A 236 -1.16 -13.58 6.23
N LEU A 237 -2.15 -12.73 5.94
CA LEU A 237 -2.41 -12.28 4.57
C LEU A 237 -1.46 -11.17 4.12
N ALA A 238 -1.04 -10.29 5.03
CA ALA A 238 -0.35 -9.05 4.72
C ALA A 238 1.16 -9.07 5.02
N LEU A 239 1.63 -9.79 6.04
CA LEU A 239 3.06 -9.83 6.36
C LEU A 239 3.79 -10.83 5.48
N LYS A 240 5.06 -10.54 5.15
CA LYS A 240 5.93 -11.50 4.49
C LYS A 240 6.27 -12.63 5.47
N HIS A 241 6.09 -13.86 5.03
CA HIS A 241 6.70 -15.00 5.71
C HIS A 241 8.20 -14.98 5.45
N PRO A 242 9.04 -15.47 6.40
CA PRO A 242 10.44 -15.71 6.10
C PRO A 242 10.51 -16.60 4.86
N GLU A 243 11.18 -16.13 3.81
CA GLU A 243 11.51 -16.98 2.68
C GLU A 243 12.32 -18.14 3.23
N VAL A 244 11.78 -19.37 3.12
CA VAL A 244 12.61 -20.55 3.22
C VAL A 244 13.60 -20.40 2.09
N GLN A 245 14.84 -20.03 2.42
CA GLN A 245 15.94 -20.09 1.46
C GLN A 245 15.93 -21.52 0.92
N ARG A 246 15.48 -21.70 -0.31
CA ARG A 246 15.79 -22.89 -1.07
C ARG A 246 17.28 -22.80 -1.31
N THR A 247 18.07 -23.37 -0.41
CA THR A 247 19.44 -23.75 -0.72
C THR A 247 19.36 -24.64 -1.94
N GLU A 248 19.85 -24.14 -3.07
CA GLU A 248 20.23 -24.98 -4.20
C GLU A 248 21.31 -25.93 -3.68
N HIS A 249 20.90 -27.10 -3.21
CA HIS A 249 21.82 -28.18 -2.91
C HIS A 249 22.43 -28.66 -4.23
N GLU A 250 23.74 -28.38 -4.35
CA GLU A 250 24.77 -29.27 -4.91
C GLU A 250 24.33 -30.18 -6.06
N SER A 251 24.56 -29.72 -7.29
CA SER A 251 24.96 -30.64 -8.36
C SER A 251 26.44 -30.98 -8.16
N LEU A 252 26.73 -31.83 -7.17
CA LEU A 252 28.03 -32.48 -7.04
C LEU A 252 28.17 -33.52 -8.14
N THR A 253 29.11 -33.23 -9.03
CA THR A 253 29.85 -34.12 -9.92
C THR A 253 30.10 -35.50 -9.33
N ILE A 254 29.44 -36.56 -9.83
CA ILE A 254 29.94 -37.95 -9.91
C ILE A 254 29.16 -38.60 -11.07
N THR A 255 29.76 -38.97 -12.21
CA THR A 255 30.33 -40.30 -12.41
C THR A 255 31.37 -40.35 -13.53
N ALA A 256 32.31 -41.27 -13.31
CA ALA A 256 33.45 -41.66 -14.13
C ALA A 256 33.10 -42.22 -15.52
#